data_AF-A0A964MSD5-F1
#
_entry.id   AF-A0A964MSD5-F1
#
_cell.length_a   1.000
_cell.length_b   1.000
_cell.length_c   1.000
_cell.angle_alpha   90.00
_cell.angle_beta   90.00
_cell.angle_gamma   90.00
#
_symmetry.space_group_name_H-M   'P 1'
#
loop_
_entity.id
_entity.type
_entity.pdbx_description
1 polymer ?
#
loop_
_entity_poly.entity_id
_entity_poly.type
_entity_poly.pdbx_seq_one_letter_code
_entity_poly.pdbx_strand_id
1 'polypeptide(L)'
;KYTGETRAPLILQNSHRWFFYAGLIFNVILTWDTILAFRDAEKEWGHMSLGTLVFIFSTTMLWMYSLSCHTCRHTVGGRLKHFSNHPLRYKAWTFISALNHKHPAFAWISLFGVATADIYTRAVASGAISNFYFF
;
A
#
# COMPACT_ATOMS: atom_id res chain seq x y z
N LYS A 1 -15.07 -30.69 -18.29
CA LYS A 1 -14.00 -29.75 -18.75
C LYS A 1 -13.68 -28.79 -17.61
N TYR A 2 -12.46 -28.83 -17.08
CA TYR A 2 -11.98 -27.86 -16.09
C TYR A 2 -11.72 -26.52 -16.78
N THR A 3 -12.39 -25.45 -16.35
CA THR A 3 -12.28 -24.11 -16.96
C THR A 3 -11.33 -23.17 -16.22
N GLY A 4 -10.65 -23.67 -15.19
CA GLY A 4 -9.80 -22.86 -14.33
C GLY A 4 -10.54 -21.67 -13.71
N GLU A 5 -9.86 -20.54 -13.59
CA GLU A 5 -10.36 -19.31 -12.95
C GLU A 5 -11.28 -18.46 -13.86
N THR A 6 -11.71 -18.97 -15.02
CA THR A 6 -12.48 -18.18 -16.02
C THR A 6 -14.00 -18.19 -15.80
N ARG A 7 -14.50 -18.87 -14.76
CA ARG A 7 -15.94 -18.93 -14.43
C ARG A 7 -16.21 -18.38 -13.04
N ALA A 8 -17.42 -17.86 -12.85
CA ALA A 8 -17.89 -17.45 -11.52
C ALA A 8 -17.87 -18.65 -10.54
N PRO A 9 -17.43 -18.46 -9.28
CA PRO A 9 -17.01 -17.21 -8.64
C PRO A 9 -15.50 -16.90 -8.79
N LEU A 10 -14.71 -17.81 -9.35
CA LEU A 10 -13.24 -17.72 -9.42
C LEU A 10 -12.73 -16.61 -10.36
N ILE A 11 -13.59 -16.06 -11.21
CA ILE A 11 -13.28 -14.88 -12.03
C ILE A 11 -12.84 -13.69 -11.16
N LEU A 12 -13.42 -13.53 -9.96
CA LEU A 12 -13.03 -12.48 -9.03
C LEU A 12 -11.61 -12.68 -8.49
N GLN A 13 -11.19 -13.93 -8.28
CA GLN A 13 -9.83 -14.25 -7.86
C GLN A 13 -8.82 -13.95 -8.97
N ASN A 14 -9.17 -14.24 -10.23
CA ASN A 14 -8.37 -13.85 -11.38
C ASN A 14 -8.31 -12.32 -11.56
N SER A 15 -9.44 -11.63 -11.40
CA SER A 15 -9.47 -10.16 -11.42
C SER A 15 -8.64 -9.55 -10.30
N HIS A 16 -8.69 -10.10 -9.08
CA HIS A 16 -7.91 -9.63 -7.93
C HIS A 16 -6.39 -9.64 -8.22
N ARG A 17 -5.92 -10.60 -9.02
CA ARG A 17 -4.53 -10.64 -9.51
C ARG A 17 -4.16 -9.41 -10.34
N TRP A 18 -5.07 -8.92 -11.18
CA TRP A 18 -4.87 -7.71 -11.99
C TRP A 18 -5.05 -6.44 -11.18
N PHE A 19 -6.04 -6.42 -10.27
CA PHE A 19 -6.27 -5.30 -9.34
C PHE A 19 -5.04 -5.01 -8.46
N PHE A 20 -4.24 -6.03 -8.13
CA PHE A 20 -2.97 -5.82 -7.44
C PHE A 20 -2.06 -4.82 -8.17
N TYR A 21 -1.89 -4.94 -9.49
CA TYR A 21 -1.03 -4.03 -10.27
C TYR A 21 -1.60 -2.61 -10.35
N ALA A 22 -2.93 -2.49 -10.50
CA ALA A 22 -3.58 -1.19 -10.43
C ALA A 22 -3.39 -0.55 -9.04
N GLY A 23 -3.51 -1.33 -7.97
CA GLY A 23 -3.26 -0.89 -6.59
C GLY A 23 -1.83 -0.39 -6.37
N LEU A 24 -0.82 -1.01 -7.00
CA LEU A 24 0.56 -0.52 -6.93
C LEU A 24 0.72 0.88 -7.55
N ILE A 25 -0.01 1.18 -8.62
CA ILE A 25 -0.01 2.53 -9.23
C ILE A 25 -0.57 3.54 -8.24
N PHE A 26 -1.70 3.24 -7.59
CA PHE A 26 -2.25 4.11 -6.56
C PHE A 26 -1.31 4.28 -5.37
N ASN A 27 -0.64 3.22 -4.91
CA ASN A 27 0.37 3.34 -3.85
C ASN A 27 1.50 4.30 -4.22
N VAL A 28 1.95 4.30 -5.48
CA VAL A 28 2.97 5.26 -5.96
C VAL A 28 2.44 6.70 -5.94
N ILE A 29 1.21 6.92 -6.42
CA ILE A 29 0.57 8.25 -6.39
C ILE A 29 0.43 8.74 -4.96
N LEU A 30 -0.10 7.92 -4.05
CA LEU A 30 -0.26 8.27 -2.64
C LEU A 30 1.09 8.54 -1.95
N THR A 31 2.15 7.84 -2.36
CA THR A 31 3.51 8.13 -1.90
C THR A 31 3.98 9.48 -2.36
N TRP A 32 3.72 9.83 -3.63
CA TRP A 32 4.04 11.15 -4.16
C TRP A 32 3.27 12.25 -3.43
N ASP A 33 1.97 12.07 -3.20
CA ASP A 33 1.15 13.02 -2.43
C ASP A 33 1.65 13.17 -0.99
N THR A 34 2.05 12.06 -0.37
CA THR A 34 2.66 12.07 0.98
C THR A 34 3.97 12.86 1.00
N ILE A 35 4.80 12.75 -0.06
CA ILE A 35 6.03 13.55 -0.19
C ILE A 35 5.68 15.03 -0.38
N LEU A 36 4.69 15.34 -1.20
CA LEU A 36 4.24 16.72 -1.42
C LEU A 36 3.65 17.35 -0.15
N ALA A 37 3.12 16.55 0.77
CA ALA A 37 2.61 17.02 2.06
C ALA A 37 3.71 17.56 3.01
N PHE A 38 4.98 17.51 2.61
CA PHE A 38 6.08 18.21 3.27
C PHE A 38 6.34 19.63 2.75
N ARG A 39 5.47 20.13 1.88
CA ARG A 39 5.50 21.51 1.40
C ARG A 39 4.46 22.37 2.08
N ASP A 40 4.76 23.66 2.24
CA ASP A 40 3.79 24.67 2.65
C ASP A 40 2.95 25.20 1.46
N ALA A 41 2.16 26.24 1.70
CA ALA A 41 1.32 26.86 0.67
C ALA A 41 2.14 27.57 -0.41
N GLU A 42 3.32 28.06 -0.03
CA GLU A 42 4.31 28.74 -0.85
C GLU A 42 5.17 27.76 -1.66
N LYS A 43 5.05 26.45 -1.39
CA LYS A 43 5.79 25.32 -1.98
C LYS A 43 7.24 25.20 -1.50
N GLU A 44 7.57 25.85 -0.39
CA GLU A 44 8.82 25.62 0.33
C GLU A 44 8.81 24.24 0.96
N TRP A 45 9.99 23.65 1.16
CA TRP A 45 10.15 22.29 1.63
C TRP A 45 10.54 22.23 3.10
N GLY A 46 10.29 21.06 3.70
CA GLY A 46 10.75 20.75 5.04
C GLY A 46 9.74 21.13 6.09
N HIS A 47 8.47 21.22 5.73
CA HIS A 47 7.37 21.42 6.66
C HIS A 47 6.77 20.10 7.06
N MET A 48 6.28 19.99 8.30
CA MET A 48 5.57 18.80 8.73
C MET A 48 4.36 19.20 9.55
N SER A 49 3.22 18.58 9.22
CA SER A 49 1.98 18.75 9.95
C SER A 49 1.48 17.42 10.49
N LEU A 50 0.48 17.48 11.37
CA LEU A 50 -0.25 16.29 11.79
C LEU A 50 -0.86 15.56 10.58
N GLY A 51 -1.32 16.30 9.57
CA GLY A 51 -1.79 15.71 8.30
C GLY A 51 -0.70 14.91 7.57
N THR A 52 0.53 15.43 7.56
CA THR A 52 1.69 14.73 6.98
C THR A 52 1.93 13.38 7.68
N LEU A 53 1.83 13.33 9.01
CA LEU A 53 1.96 12.07 9.76
C LEU A 53 0.84 11.07 9.44
N VAL A 54 -0.40 11.56 9.33
CA VAL A 54 -1.56 10.73 8.94
C VAL A 54 -1.35 10.12 7.55
N PHE A 55 -0.84 10.88 6.59
CA PHE A 55 -0.52 10.39 5.24
C PHE A 55 0.64 9.38 5.24
N ILE A 56 1.73 9.64 5.97
CA ILE A 56 2.84 8.68 6.09
C ILE A 56 2.33 7.35 6.63
N PHE A 57 1.53 7.38 7.69
CA PHE A 57 0.97 6.16 8.27
C PHE A 57 0.07 5.42 7.27
N SER A 58 -0.91 6.11 6.69
CA SER A 58 -1.86 5.54 5.72
C SER A 58 -1.13 4.90 4.52
N THR A 59 -0.26 5.67 3.86
CA THR A 59 0.51 5.22 2.69
C THR A 59 1.43 4.05 3.02
N THR A 60 2.10 4.09 4.19
CA THR A 60 2.96 2.98 4.64
C THR A 60 2.15 1.71 4.85
N MET A 61 0.97 1.80 5.49
CA MET A 61 0.12 0.63 5.72
C MET A 61 -0.45 0.06 4.43
N LEU A 62 -0.78 0.90 3.45
CA LEU A 62 -1.18 0.46 2.10
C LEU A 62 -0.04 -0.26 1.36
N TRP A 63 1.21 0.20 1.51
CA TRP A 63 2.37 -0.54 1.01
C TRP A 63 2.53 -1.89 1.68
N MET A 64 2.41 -1.96 3.00
CA MET A 64 2.51 -3.23 3.74
C MET A 64 1.40 -4.20 3.36
N TYR A 65 0.19 -3.70 3.10
CA TYR A 65 -0.91 -4.52 2.57
C TYR A 65 -0.59 -5.07 1.17
N SER A 66 -0.11 -4.23 0.25
CA SER A 66 0.30 -4.67 -1.09
C SER A 66 1.45 -5.69 -1.06
N LEU A 67 2.48 -5.45 -0.23
CA LEU A 67 3.65 -6.33 -0.12
C LEU A 67 3.33 -7.66 0.57
N SER A 68 2.33 -7.69 1.46
CA SER A 68 1.89 -8.92 2.13
C SER A 68 0.97 -9.79 1.26
N CYS A 69 0.57 -9.37 0.06
CA CYS A 69 -0.41 -10.14 -0.71
C CYS A 69 0.18 -11.42 -1.34
N HIS A 70 -0.67 -12.41 -1.58
CA HIS A 70 -0.27 -13.67 -2.22
C HIS A 70 0.27 -13.46 -3.64
N THR A 71 -0.32 -12.52 -4.39
CA THR A 71 0.13 -12.14 -5.74
C THR A 71 1.56 -11.58 -5.73
N CYS A 72 1.91 -10.77 -4.73
CA CYS A 72 3.26 -10.21 -4.56
C CYS A 72 4.27 -11.32 -4.26
N ARG A 73 3.95 -12.21 -3.30
CA ARG A 73 4.77 -13.39 -2.99
C ARG A 73 5.04 -14.25 -4.21
N HIS A 74 3.98 -14.52 -4.99
CA HIS A 74 4.09 -15.31 -6.21
C HIS A 74 4.90 -14.59 -7.31
N THR A 75 4.74 -13.28 -7.45
CA THR A 75 5.50 -12.49 -8.43
C THR A 75 7.00 -12.48 -8.11
N VAL A 76 7.37 -12.35 -6.82
CA VAL A 76 8.77 -12.30 -6.39
C VAL A 76 9.43 -13.68 -6.42
N GLY A 77 8.75 -14.71 -5.89
CA GLY A 77 9.27 -16.08 -5.79
C GLY A 77 8.99 -16.99 -6.98
N GLY A 78 8.11 -16.57 -7.90
CA GLY A 78 7.66 -17.39 -9.02
C GLY A 78 8.80 -17.75 -9.97
N ARG A 79 8.76 -19.00 -10.47
CA ARG A 79 9.69 -19.57 -11.46
C ARG A 79 11.15 -19.68 -11.02
N LEU A 80 11.47 -19.51 -9.74
CA LEU A 80 12.81 -19.79 -9.21
C LEU A 80 13.02 -21.31 -9.14
N LYS A 81 13.84 -21.85 -10.05
CA LYS A 81 14.22 -23.28 -10.03
C LYS A 81 15.40 -23.55 -9.09
N HIS A 82 16.24 -22.55 -8.83
CA HIS A 82 17.47 -22.66 -8.03
C HIS A 82 17.59 -21.42 -7.14
N PHE A 83 17.39 -21.57 -5.83
CA PHE A 83 17.45 -20.44 -4.90
C PHE A 83 18.89 -19.97 -4.61
N SER A 84 19.87 -20.88 -4.72
CA SER A 84 21.30 -20.59 -4.53
C SER A 84 21.84 -19.56 -5.52
N ASN A 85 21.32 -19.54 -6.75
CA ASN A 85 21.78 -18.63 -7.80
C ASN A 85 21.12 -17.24 -7.75
N HIS A 86 20.14 -17.03 -6.87
CA HIS A 86 19.39 -15.76 -6.76
C HIS A 86 19.17 -15.33 -5.29
N PRO A 87 20.25 -15.03 -4.54
CA PRO A 87 20.18 -14.76 -3.10
C PRO A 87 19.32 -13.54 -2.76
N LEU A 88 19.32 -12.49 -3.59
CA LEU A 88 18.48 -11.29 -3.38
C LEU A 88 16.98 -11.60 -3.51
N ARG A 89 16.59 -12.38 -4.53
CA ARG A 89 15.18 -12.77 -4.72
C ARG A 89 14.71 -13.71 -3.62
N TYR A 90 15.58 -14.63 -3.18
CA TYR A 90 15.28 -15.49 -2.05
C TYR A 90 15.05 -14.69 -0.77
N LYS A 91 15.94 -13.74 -0.44
CA LYS A 91 15.76 -12.83 0.71
C LYS A 91 14.45 -12.03 0.63
N ALA A 92 14.16 -11.44 -0.52
CA ALA A 92 12.93 -10.69 -0.73
C ALA A 92 11.68 -11.58 -0.59
N TRP A 93 11.71 -12.79 -1.16
CA TRP A 93 10.63 -13.76 -1.03
C TRP A 93 10.43 -14.20 0.42
N THR A 94 11.51 -14.44 1.17
CA THR A 94 11.42 -14.80 2.60
C THR A 94 10.78 -13.68 3.42
N PHE A 95 11.18 -12.43 3.16
CA PHE A 95 10.59 -11.25 3.80
C PHE A 95 9.10 -11.12 3.48
N ILE A 96 8.73 -11.17 2.20
CA ILE A 96 7.33 -11.10 1.74
C ILE A 96 6.51 -12.29 2.29
N SER A 97 7.11 -13.47 2.38
CA SER A 97 6.46 -14.65 2.95
C SER A 97 6.14 -14.45 4.43
N ALA A 98 7.03 -13.81 5.18
CA ALA A 98 6.78 -13.46 6.58
C ALA A 98 5.67 -12.40 6.72
N LEU A 99 5.66 -11.39 5.84
CA LEU A 99 4.58 -10.39 5.80
C LEU A 99 3.23 -10.99 5.43
N ASN A 100 3.21 -11.96 4.51
CA ASN A 100 1.99 -12.57 4.00
C ASN A 100 1.15 -13.25 5.08
N HIS A 101 1.77 -13.80 6.13
CA HIS A 101 1.03 -14.34 7.28
C HIS A 101 0.19 -13.28 8.02
N LYS A 102 0.56 -12.01 7.92
CA LYS A 102 -0.13 -10.87 8.52
C LYS A 102 -0.99 -10.09 7.52
N HIS A 103 -1.19 -10.59 6.30
CA HIS A 103 -1.97 -9.92 5.26
C HIS A 103 -3.35 -9.42 5.72
N PRO A 104 -4.20 -10.20 6.41
CA PRO A 104 -5.49 -9.70 6.88
C PRO A 104 -5.35 -8.57 7.91
N ALA A 105 -4.32 -8.60 8.76
CA ALA A 105 -4.08 -7.52 9.71
C ALA A 105 -3.67 -6.23 9.00
N PHE A 106 -2.76 -6.31 8.02
CA PHE A 106 -2.40 -5.15 7.20
C PHE A 106 -3.58 -4.62 6.39
N ALA A 107 -4.51 -5.47 5.96
CA ALA A 107 -5.75 -5.06 5.29
C ALA A 107 -6.63 -4.19 6.19
N TRP A 108 -6.87 -4.61 7.42
CA TRP A 108 -7.68 -3.84 8.37
C TRP A 108 -7.00 -2.54 8.78
N ILE A 109 -5.70 -2.60 9.11
CA ILE A 109 -4.96 -1.41 9.53
C ILE A 109 -4.89 -0.39 8.40
N SER A 110 -4.63 -0.83 7.15
CA SER A 110 -4.60 0.08 6.00
C SER A 110 -5.97 0.66 5.70
N LEU A 111 -7.05 -0.13 5.83
CA LEU A 111 -8.42 0.34 5.64
C LEU A 111 -8.79 1.45 6.64
N PHE A 112 -8.47 1.26 7.92
CA PHE A 112 -8.68 2.32 8.91
C PHE A 112 -7.74 3.50 8.72
N GLY A 113 -6.49 3.25 8.31
CA GLY A 113 -5.51 4.30 8.01
C GLY A 113 -5.98 5.23 6.89
N VAL A 114 -6.44 4.67 5.76
CA VAL A 114 -6.93 5.46 4.63
C VAL A 114 -8.24 6.18 4.95
N ALA A 115 -9.19 5.51 5.63
CA ALA A 115 -10.42 6.16 6.05
C ALA A 115 -10.15 7.33 7.02
N THR A 116 -9.16 7.18 7.91
CA THR A 116 -8.73 8.26 8.81
C THR A 116 -8.11 9.41 8.03
N ALA A 117 -7.26 9.13 7.04
CA ALA A 117 -6.69 10.15 6.17
C ALA A 117 -7.78 10.94 5.44
N ASP A 118 -8.76 10.27 4.83
CA ASP A 118 -9.86 10.91 4.11
C ASP A 118 -10.70 11.81 5.03
N ILE A 119 -11.07 11.29 6.21
CA ILE A 119 -11.84 12.05 7.20
C ILE A 119 -11.05 13.26 7.71
N TYR A 120 -9.77 13.08 8.01
CA TYR A 120 -8.88 14.15 8.48
C TYR A 120 -8.75 15.25 7.42
N THR A 121 -8.42 14.89 6.18
CA THR A 121 -8.28 15.83 5.07
C THR A 121 -9.59 16.58 4.83
N ARG A 122 -10.73 15.88 4.83
CA ARG A 122 -12.04 16.52 4.69
C ARG A 122 -12.33 17.49 5.84
N ALA A 123 -12.03 17.10 7.07
CA ALA A 123 -12.25 17.93 8.24
C ALA A 123 -11.39 19.20 8.18
N VAL A 124 -10.11 19.09 7.82
CA VAL A 124 -9.20 20.23 7.60
C VAL A 124 -9.71 21.12 6.46
N ALA A 125 -10.04 20.54 5.30
CA ALA A 125 -10.48 21.29 4.12
C ALA A 125 -11.81 22.04 4.35
N SER A 126 -12.70 21.48 5.17
CA SER A 126 -13.96 22.13 5.57
C SER A 126 -13.80 23.19 6.67
N GLY A 127 -12.61 23.33 7.26
CA GLY A 127 -12.36 24.19 8.41
C GLY A 127 -12.93 23.66 9.74
N ALA A 128 -13.43 22.42 9.78
CA ALA A 128 -13.95 21.80 11.00
C ALA A 128 -12.85 21.54 12.04
N ILE A 129 -11.62 21.30 11.59
CA ILE A 129 -10.42 21.22 12.44
C ILE A 129 -9.27 22.00 11.79
N SER A 130 -8.35 22.52 12.62
CA SER A 130 -7.11 23.13 12.14
C SER A 130 -6.04 22.09 11.88
N ASN A 131 -5.29 22.22 10.78
CA ASN A 131 -4.10 21.41 10.57
C ASN A 131 -2.95 21.94 11.45
N PHE A 132 -2.48 21.12 12.39
CA PHE A 132 -1.40 21.51 13.28
C PHE A 132 -0.04 21.33 12.62
N TYR A 133 0.77 22.38 12.56
CA TYR A 133 2.12 22.39 11.99
C TYR A 133 3.16 22.31 13.10
N PHE A 134 4.18 21.48 12.90
CA PHE A 134 5.31 21.35 13.82
C PHE A 134 6.43 22.35 13.50
N PHE A 135 6.72 22.50 12.21
CA PHE A 135 7.71 23.38 11.60
C PHE A 135 7.40 23.50 10.11
#